data_AF-A0A8S3IIJ2-F1
#
_entry.id   AF-A0A8S3IIJ2-F1
#
_cell.length_a   1.000
_cell.length_b   1.000
_cell.length_c   1.000
_cell.angle_alpha   90.00
_cell.angle_beta   90.00
_cell.angle_gamma   90.00
#
_symmetry.space_group_name_H-M   'P 1'
#
loop_
_entity.id
_entity.type
_entity.pdbx_description
1 polymer ?
#
loop_
_entity_poly.entity_id
_entity_poly.type
_entity_poly.pdbx_seq_one_letter_code
_entity_poly.pdbx_strand_id
1 'polypeptide(L)'
;MPKSVLKNSIQLQSTKKEKDNIVSESSLPLQTCQVLYDYKPQNPDELEIHIGDIISIVEICDDGWYCGIMEKSKHGNTMNFGTFPGNYVQILPH
;
A
#
# COMPACT_ATOMS: atom_id res chain seq x y z
N MET A 1 31.21 11.19 49.14
CA MET A 1 30.32 10.03 48.82
C MET A 1 28.88 10.54 48.81
N PRO A 2 27.91 10.06 47.99
CA PRO A 2 27.92 9.11 46.87
C PRO A 2 27.71 9.80 45.49
N LYS A 3 28.45 9.38 44.46
CA LYS A 3 28.09 8.50 43.32
C LYS A 3 27.33 9.22 42.18
N SER A 4 28.11 9.54 41.15
CA SER A 4 27.71 9.81 39.77
C SER A 4 26.58 8.88 39.31
N VAL A 5 25.57 9.47 38.68
CA VAL A 5 24.65 8.76 37.78
C VAL A 5 24.48 9.61 36.52
N LEU A 6 24.46 8.88 35.41
CA LEU A 6 24.83 9.26 34.07
C LEU A 6 23.97 10.36 33.45
N LYS A 7 24.61 11.21 32.63
CA LYS A 7 23.96 11.95 31.55
C LYS A 7 23.42 10.91 30.57
N ASN A 8 22.16 10.55 30.72
CA ASN A 8 21.47 9.69 29.77
C ASN A 8 21.07 10.55 28.58
N SER A 9 21.98 10.67 27.62
CA SER A 9 21.72 11.15 26.27
C SER A 9 20.82 10.14 25.57
N ILE A 10 19.51 10.22 25.80
CA ILE A 10 18.54 9.58 24.92
C ILE A 10 17.91 10.70 24.13
N GLN A 11 18.39 10.82 22.90
CA GLN A 11 17.80 11.61 21.84
C GLN A 11 16.39 11.08 21.59
N LEU A 12 15.41 11.71 22.23
CA LEU A 12 14.00 11.49 21.98
C LEU A 12 13.64 12.09 20.62
N GLN A 13 13.80 11.30 19.56
CA GLN A 13 13.00 11.39 18.34
C GLN A 13 12.76 9.97 17.80
N SER A 14 11.85 9.26 18.45
CA SER A 14 11.14 8.12 17.87
C SER A 14 9.66 8.40 18.01
N THR A 15 9.16 9.24 17.10
CA THR A 15 7.76 9.51 16.84
C THR A 15 7.71 9.90 15.38
N LYS A 16 6.91 9.38 14.48
CA LYS A 16 5.89 8.34 14.44
C LYS A 16 5.59 8.33 12.92
N LYS A 17 5.63 7.18 12.27
CA LYS A 17 5.38 7.08 10.83
C LYS A 17 3.88 7.34 10.60
N GLU A 18 3.51 8.61 10.47
CA GLU A 18 2.14 9.04 10.26
C GLU A 18 1.89 9.05 8.74
N LYS A 19 1.28 7.94 8.30
CA LYS A 19 0.50 7.80 7.06
C LYS A 19 -0.74 8.71 7.14
N ASP A 20 -1.45 8.78 6.00
CA ASP A 20 -2.75 9.41 5.71
C ASP A 20 -2.67 10.86 5.20
N ASN A 21 -3.42 11.35 4.20
CA ASN A 21 -4.55 10.80 3.45
C ASN A 21 -4.83 11.75 2.25
N ILE A 22 -4.80 11.26 1.00
CA ILE A 22 -5.61 11.83 -0.08
C ILE A 22 -6.28 10.66 -0.78
N VAL A 23 -7.03 9.86 -0.02
CA VAL A 23 -8.11 9.07 -0.58
C VAL A 23 -9.34 9.91 -0.32
N SER A 24 -9.83 10.57 -1.35
CA SER A 24 -11.05 11.38 -1.31
C SER A 24 -12.13 10.64 -0.50
N GLU A 25 -12.71 11.32 0.48
CA GLU A 25 -13.60 10.85 1.55
C GLU A 25 -14.89 10.13 1.09
N SER A 26 -15.00 9.80 -0.21
CA SER A 26 -16.11 9.10 -0.85
C SER A 26 -15.74 7.74 -1.46
N SER A 27 -14.48 7.29 -1.40
CA SER A 27 -14.05 6.02 -2.00
C SER A 27 -13.39 5.12 -0.96
N LEU A 28 -14.21 4.56 -0.08
CA LEU A 28 -13.78 3.42 0.73
C LEU A 28 -13.38 2.28 -0.22
N PRO A 29 -12.32 1.51 0.10
CA PRO A 29 -11.96 0.37 -0.72
C PRO A 29 -13.14 -0.61 -0.76
N LEU A 30 -13.60 -0.91 -1.96
CA LEU A 30 -14.69 -1.87 -2.19
C LEU A 30 -14.29 -3.23 -1.64
N GLN A 31 -13.09 -3.67 -1.97
CA GLN A 31 -12.55 -4.98 -1.65
C GLN A 31 -11.05 -4.92 -1.46
N THR A 32 -10.52 -5.85 -0.66
CA THR A 32 -9.07 -6.09 -0.56
C THR A 32 -8.75 -7.35 -1.34
N CYS A 33 -7.66 -7.33 -2.11
CA CYS A 33 -7.20 -8.48 -2.86
C CYS A 33 -5.73 -8.77 -2.59
N GLN A 34 -5.36 -10.03 -2.71
CA GLN A 34 -3.97 -10.48 -2.69
C GLN A 34 -3.54 -10.85 -4.10
N VAL A 35 -2.38 -10.36 -4.50
CA VAL A 35 -1.79 -10.66 -5.80
C VAL A 35 -1.28 -12.09 -5.83
N LEU A 36 -1.70 -12.85 -6.85
CA LEU A 36 -1.30 -14.24 -7.07
C LEU A 36 -0.16 -14.37 -8.09
N TYR A 37 -0.06 -13.42 -9.03
CA TYR A 37 0.91 -13.42 -10.12
C TYR A 37 1.54 -12.04 -10.28
N ASP A 38 2.84 -11.99 -10.61
CA ASP A 38 3.48 -10.72 -10.94
C ASP A 38 2.95 -10.18 -12.26
N TYR A 39 2.77 -8.86 -12.31
CA TYR A 39 2.38 -8.16 -13.51
C TYR A 39 3.19 -6.87 -13.63
N LYS A 40 3.86 -6.73 -14.77
CA LYS A 40 4.61 -5.53 -15.12
C LYS A 40 3.73 -4.63 -15.96
N PRO A 41 3.60 -3.34 -15.59
CA PRO A 41 2.77 -2.41 -16.33
C PRO A 41 3.33 -2.22 -17.74
N GLN A 42 2.47 -2.29 -18.74
CA GLN A 42 2.77 -1.98 -20.14
C GLN A 42 2.49 -0.51 -20.45
N ASN A 43 1.50 0.06 -19.75
CA ASN A 43 1.09 1.45 -19.86
C ASN A 43 1.38 2.21 -18.55
N PRO A 44 1.58 3.54 -18.58
CA PRO A 44 1.85 4.33 -17.37
C PRO A 44 0.67 4.39 -16.39
N ASP A 45 -0.54 4.11 -16.86
CA ASP A 45 -1.76 4.06 -16.05
C ASP A 45 -1.96 2.71 -15.33
N GLU A 46 -1.11 1.72 -15.64
CA GLU A 46 -1.17 0.39 -15.05
C GLU A 46 -0.35 0.29 -13.75
N LEU A 47 -0.87 -0.48 -12.80
CA LEU A 47 -0.22 -0.74 -11.52
C LEU A 47 0.69 -1.96 -11.64
N GLU A 48 1.96 -1.80 -11.27
CA GLU A 48 2.85 -2.94 -11.04
C GLU A 48 2.39 -3.71 -9.80
N ILE A 49 2.18 -5.02 -9.94
CA ILE A 49 1.73 -5.88 -8.85
C ILE A 49 2.66 -7.07 -8.71
N HIS A 50 3.02 -7.43 -7.48
CA HIS A 50 3.88 -8.59 -7.18
C HIS A 50 3.17 -9.60 -6.32
N ILE A 51 3.48 -10.88 -6.51
CA ILE A 51 2.90 -11.98 -5.74
C ILE A 51 3.03 -11.71 -4.24
N GLY A 52 1.89 -11.80 -3.55
CA GLY A 52 1.77 -11.56 -2.12
C GLY A 52 1.51 -10.11 -1.72
N ASP A 53 1.52 -9.15 -2.65
CA ASP A 53 1.11 -7.78 -2.38
C ASP A 53 -0.40 -7.72 -2.10
N ILE A 54 -0.78 -6.77 -1.23
CA ILE A 54 -2.17 -6.50 -0.87
C ILE A 54 -2.58 -5.18 -1.50
N ILE A 55 -3.66 -5.22 -2.28
CA ILE A 55 -4.17 -4.06 -3.01
C ILE A 55 -5.60 -3.80 -2.61
N SER A 56 -5.87 -2.54 -2.33
CA SER A 56 -7.20 -2.03 -2.03
C SER A 56 -7.87 -1.65 -3.34
N ILE A 57 -8.88 -2.41 -3.75
CA ILE A 57 -9.67 -2.15 -4.95
C ILE A 57 -10.61 -0.99 -4.67
N VAL A 58 -10.49 0.07 -5.48
CA VAL A 58 -11.36 1.25 -5.42
C VAL A 58 -12.45 1.20 -6.49
N GLU A 59 -12.20 0.53 -7.62
CA GLU A 59 -13.15 0.39 -8.72
C GLU A 59 -12.92 -0.93 -9.48
N ILE A 60 -14.00 -1.53 -10.00
CA ILE A 60 -13.96 -2.72 -10.85
C ILE A 60 -14.59 -2.32 -12.19
N CYS A 61 -13.84 -2.43 -13.28
CA CYS A 61 -14.35 -2.20 -14.62
C CYS A 61 -14.99 -3.47 -15.19
N ASP A 62 -15.98 -3.31 -16.07
CA ASP A 62 -16.67 -4.43 -16.74
C ASP A 62 -15.77 -5.25 -17.68
N ASP A 63 -14.65 -4.68 -18.14
CA ASP A 63 -13.64 -5.36 -18.98
C ASP A 63 -12.73 -6.33 -18.20
N GLY A 64 -12.95 -6.51 -16.89
CA GLY A 64 -12.17 -7.43 -16.04
C GLY A 64 -10.88 -6.81 -15.47
N TRP A 65 -10.73 -5.49 -15.57
CA TRP A 65 -9.65 -4.71 -14.96
C TRP A 65 -10.11 -4.09 -13.65
N TYR A 66 -9.22 -4.06 -12.66
CA TYR A 66 -9.48 -3.46 -11.35
C TYR A 66 -8.60 -2.23 -11.17
N CYS A 67 -9.19 -1.16 -10.68
CA CYS A 67 -8.45 0.02 -10.22
C CYS A 67 -8.21 -0.14 -8.72
N GLY A 68 -6.96 0.01 -8.30
CA GLY A 68 -6.63 -0.10 -6.89
C GLY A 68 -5.42 0.72 -6.49
N ILE A 69 -5.24 0.79 -5.17
CA ILE A 69 -4.15 1.53 -4.54
C ILE A 69 -3.31 0.52 -3.76
N MET A 70 -2.01 0.49 -4.06
CA MET A 70 -1.04 -0.29 -3.31
C MET A 70 -0.48 0.55 -2.16
N GLU A 71 -0.74 0.11 -0.93
CA GLU A 71 -0.39 0.88 0.27
C GLU A 71 1.11 0.79 0.64
N LYS A 72 1.87 -0.12 0.02
CA LYS A 72 3.29 -0.38 0.31
C LYS A 72 4.04 -0.82 -0.96
N SER A 73 4.57 0.13 -1.74
CA SER A 73 5.58 -0.22 -2.73
C SER A 73 6.93 -0.51 -2.05
N LYS A 74 7.58 -1.62 -2.39
CA LYS A 74 8.94 -1.96 -1.92
C LYS A 74 10.01 -0.98 -2.43
N HIS A 75 9.68 -0.13 -3.41
CA HIS A 75 10.65 0.71 -4.12
C HIS A 75 10.63 2.21 -3.73
N GLY A 76 9.78 2.64 -2.80
CA GLY A 76 9.78 4.03 -2.32
C GLY A 76 8.54 4.38 -1.53
N ASN A 77 8.55 5.53 -0.86
CA ASN A 77 7.41 6.09 -0.11
C ASN A 77 6.27 6.60 -1.04
N THR A 78 6.24 6.19 -2.30
CA THR A 78 5.21 6.59 -3.25
C THR A 78 4.03 5.63 -3.15
N MET A 79 2.85 6.17 -2.89
CA MET A 79 1.59 5.44 -3.09
C MET A 79 1.42 5.23 -4.59
N ASN A 80 1.41 3.96 -5.00
CA ASN A 80 1.16 3.61 -6.39
C ASN A 80 -0.32 3.28 -6.54
N PHE A 81 -0.97 3.90 -7.51
CA PHE A 81 -2.33 3.61 -7.93
C PHE A 81 -2.32 3.34 -9.43
N GLY A 82 -3.26 2.53 -9.90
CA GLY A 82 -3.39 2.22 -11.30
C GLY A 82 -4.33 1.07 -11.54
N THR A 83 -4.45 0.69 -12.80
CA THR A 83 -5.28 -0.45 -13.22
C THR A 83 -4.44 -1.72 -13.31
N PHE A 84 -5.02 -2.85 -12.95
CA PHE A 84 -4.37 -4.15 -13.07
C PHE A 84 -5.41 -5.22 -13.42
N PRO A 85 -4.99 -6.31 -14.07
CA PRO A 85 -5.91 -7.38 -14.46
C PRO A 85 -6.43 -8.11 -13.22
N GLY A 86 -7.76 -8.19 -13.08
CA GLY A 86 -8.40 -8.85 -11.94
C GLY A 86 -8.10 -10.34 -11.83
N ASN A 87 -7.77 -11.00 -12.95
CA ASN A 87 -7.39 -12.41 -13.01
C ASN A 87 -6.07 -12.74 -12.29
N TYR A 88 -5.26 -11.72 -11.99
CA TYR A 88 -3.94 -11.88 -11.37
C TYR A 88 -4.00 -11.75 -9.83
N VAL A 89 -5.19 -11.45 -9.30
CA VAL A 89 -5.42 -11.26 -7.88
C VAL A 89 -6.54 -12.15 -7.37
N GLN A 90 -6.54 -12.40 -6.06
CA GLN A 90 -7.59 -13.08 -5.36
C GLN A 90 -8.27 -12.11 -4.39
N ILE A 91 -9.57 -11.91 -4.54
CA ILE A 91 -10.36 -11.15 -3.56
C ILE A 91 -10.31 -11.87 -2.21
N LEU A 92 -9.92 -11.15 -1.17
CA LEU A 92 -9.89 -11.68 0.19
C LEU A 92 -11.26 -11.51 0.84
N PRO A 93 -11.82 -12.57 1.47
CA PRO A 93 -13.02 -12.42 2.28
C PRO A 93 -12.73 -11.55 3.52
N HIS A 94 -13.70 -10.73 3.91
CA HIS A 94 -13.66 -9.91 5.13
C HIS A 94 -13.99 -10.75 6.37
#